data_AF-A0A6C0CUW1-F1
#
_entry.id   AF-A0A6C0CUW1-F1
#
_cell.length_a   1.000
_cell.length_b   1.000
_cell.length_c   1.000
_cell.angle_alpha   90.00
_cell.angle_beta   90.00
_cell.angle_gamma   90.00
#
_symmetry.space_group_name_H-M   'P 1'
#
loop_
_entity.id
_entity.type
_entity.pdbx_description
1 polymer ?
#
loop_
_entity_poly.entity_id
_entity_poly.type
_entity_poly.pdbx_seq_one_letter_code
_entity_poly.pdbx_strand_id
1 'polypeptide(L)'
;MDAFKDLLKKEKMGQVLLSILFLIYLIMGYRTPEVIANMVDNTLGKLVVIVVALLLFSCCNPILGILGFIVAYELIRRSEIKTGNYALRNYMPTEQKKASCLTAFNQFPYTLEQEMVSKMAPIQHTVSTEAPYVPILDNNYDATPISSSN
;
A
#
# COMPACT_ATOMS: atom_id res chain seq x y z
N MET A 1 20.08 -38.22 -14.92
CA MET A 1 19.24 -38.57 -13.74
C MET A 1 19.94 -38.29 -12.41
N ASP A 2 21.26 -38.13 -12.40
CA ASP A 2 22.07 -37.97 -11.17
C ASP A 2 21.95 -36.58 -10.52
N ALA A 3 21.77 -35.51 -11.31
CA ALA A 3 21.52 -34.17 -10.78
C ALA A 3 20.24 -34.08 -9.93
N PHE A 4 19.21 -34.86 -10.25
CA PHE A 4 17.98 -34.94 -9.45
C PHE A 4 18.17 -35.75 -8.17
N LYS A 5 19.01 -36.80 -8.18
CA LYS A 5 19.34 -37.57 -6.98
C LYS A 5 20.13 -36.74 -5.97
N ASP A 6 21.02 -35.87 -6.44
CA ASP A 6 21.78 -34.96 -5.56
C ASP A 6 20.91 -33.87 -4.94
N LEU A 7 19.89 -33.40 -5.64
CA LEU A 7 18.87 -32.48 -5.10
C LEU A 7 17.97 -33.14 -4.04
N LEU A 8 17.76 -34.46 -4.12
CA LEU A 8 16.93 -35.25 -3.20
C LEU A 8 17.70 -35.82 -1.99
N LYS A 9 18.98 -35.44 -1.81
CA LYS A 9 19.72 -35.79 -0.58
C LYS A 9 19.04 -35.23 0.66
N LYS A 10 19.08 -36.00 1.76
CA LYS A 10 18.42 -35.70 3.04
C LYS A 10 18.76 -34.30 3.59
N GLU A 11 19.96 -33.79 3.32
CA GLU A 11 20.41 -32.45 3.73
C GLU A 11 19.69 -31.29 3.02
N LYS A 12 19.16 -31.53 1.80
CA LYS A 12 18.42 -30.52 1.01
C LYS A 12 16.92 -30.79 0.96
N MET A 13 16.44 -31.79 1.71
CA MET A 13 15.04 -32.20 1.74
C MET A 13 14.10 -31.06 2.16
N GLY A 14 14.53 -30.18 3.08
CA GLY A 14 13.76 -28.98 3.45
C GLY A 14 13.59 -27.98 2.30
N GLN A 15 14.62 -27.81 1.47
CA GLN A 15 14.57 -26.91 0.31
C GLN A 15 13.67 -27.47 -0.80
N VAL A 16 13.67 -28.79 -0.99
CA VAL A 16 12.77 -29.48 -1.92
C VAL A 16 11.32 -29.39 -1.45
N LEU A 17 11.06 -29.59 -0.15
CA LEU A 17 9.71 -29.43 0.41
C LEU A 17 9.20 -28.00 0.22
N LEU A 18 10.03 -27.00 0.50
CA LEU A 18 9.65 -25.59 0.34
C LEU A 18 9.41 -25.23 -1.15
N SER A 19 10.19 -25.78 -2.08
CA SER A 19 9.98 -25.55 -3.51
C SER A 19 8.65 -26.12 -3.98
N ILE A 20 8.28 -27.32 -3.53
CA ILE A 20 7.00 -27.95 -3.84
C ILE A 20 5.85 -27.12 -3.26
N LEU A 21 5.99 -26.64 -2.02
CA LEU A 21 4.98 -25.77 -1.39
C LEU A 21 4.78 -24.47 -2.19
N PHE A 22 5.87 -23.83 -2.62
CA PHE A 22 5.82 -22.63 -3.45
C PHE A 22 5.19 -22.88 -4.82
N LEU A 23 5.48 -24.03 -5.43
CA LEU A 23 4.86 -24.43 -6.69
C LEU A 23 3.34 -24.60 -6.53
N ILE A 24 2.91 -25.29 -5.48
CA ILE A 24 1.48 -25.45 -5.16
C ILE A 24 0.84 -24.08 -4.92
N TYR A 25 1.47 -23.20 -4.15
CA TYR A 25 0.97 -21.85 -3.89
C TYR A 25 0.77 -21.02 -5.17
N LEU A 26 1.70 -21.13 -6.13
CA LEU A 26 1.64 -20.47 -7.42
C LEU A 26 0.45 -20.98 -8.25
N ILE A 27 0.34 -22.32 -8.39
CA ILE A 27 -0.71 -22.98 -9.19
C ILE A 27 -2.10 -22.73 -8.61
N MET A 28 -2.24 -22.90 -7.30
CA MET A 28 -3.55 -22.90 -6.64
C MET A 28 -4.17 -21.50 -6.57
N GLY A 29 -3.37 -20.44 -6.77
CA GLY A 29 -3.92 -19.09 -6.85
C GLY A 29 -4.59 -18.60 -5.57
N TYR A 30 -4.25 -19.19 -4.41
CA TYR A 30 -4.95 -18.88 -3.16
C TYR A 30 -4.90 -17.38 -2.83
N ARG A 31 -6.06 -16.89 -2.42
CA ARG A 31 -6.26 -15.52 -1.93
C ARG A 31 -5.53 -15.39 -0.59
N THR A 32 -4.61 -14.44 -0.49
CA THR A 32 -3.96 -14.12 0.78
C THR A 32 -5.03 -13.70 1.81
N PRO A 33 -4.99 -14.25 3.04
CA PRO A 33 -5.90 -13.84 4.09
C PRO A 33 -5.61 -12.39 4.49
N GLU A 34 -6.65 -11.69 4.94
CA GLU A 34 -6.61 -10.24 5.19
C GLU A 34 -5.50 -9.81 6.14
N VAL A 35 -5.27 -10.58 7.21
CA VAL A 35 -4.21 -10.30 8.19
C VAL A 35 -2.82 -10.25 7.53
N ILE A 36 -2.52 -11.21 6.66
CA ILE A 36 -1.22 -11.26 5.96
C ILE A 36 -1.17 -10.17 4.89
N ALA A 37 -2.27 -9.93 4.19
CA ALA A 37 -2.35 -8.89 3.18
C ALA A 37 -2.06 -7.50 3.76
N ASN A 38 -2.65 -7.16 4.92
CA ASN A 38 -2.42 -5.88 5.59
C ASN A 38 -0.98 -5.74 6.12
N MET A 39 -0.37 -6.82 6.59
CA MET A 39 1.04 -6.79 7.02
C MET A 39 2.01 -6.60 5.85
N VAL A 40 1.72 -7.23 4.71
CA VAL A 40 2.58 -7.15 3.51
C VAL A 40 2.36 -5.85 2.76
N ASP A 41 1.13 -5.32 2.72
CA ASP A 41 0.77 -4.12 1.96
C ASP A 41 1.12 -2.81 2.69
N ASN A 42 2.32 -2.76 3.25
CA ASN A 42 2.97 -1.55 3.72
C ASN A 42 4.35 -1.44 3.06
N THR A 43 4.91 -0.24 2.95
CA THR A 43 6.26 -0.02 2.39
C THR A 43 7.33 -0.84 3.12
N LEU A 44 7.25 -0.90 4.45
CA LEU A 44 8.11 -1.75 5.28
C LEU A 44 7.86 -3.24 5.01
N GLY A 45 6.60 -3.68 4.93
CA GLY A 45 6.25 -5.08 4.67
C GLY A 45 6.80 -5.58 3.32
N LYS A 46 6.64 -4.78 2.26
CA LYS A 46 7.19 -5.07 0.93
C LYS A 46 8.71 -5.17 0.95
N LEU A 47 9.40 -4.27 1.65
CA LEU A 47 10.86 -4.34 1.81
C LEU A 47 11.29 -5.63 2.52
N VAL A 48 10.62 -6.01 3.61
CA VAL A 48 10.92 -7.25 4.33
C VAL A 48 10.77 -8.47 3.43
N VAL A 49 9.69 -8.54 2.63
CA VAL A 49 9.47 -9.64 1.67
C VAL A 49 10.60 -9.71 0.64
N ILE A 50 11.08 -8.57 0.13
CA ILE A 50 12.20 -8.51 -0.82
C ILE A 50 13.51 -8.99 -0.17
N VAL A 51 13.78 -8.59 1.07
CA VAL A 51 14.97 -9.03 1.81
C VAL A 51 14.92 -10.55 2.05
N VAL A 52 13.76 -11.10 2.42
CA VAL A 52 13.59 -12.55 2.58
C VAL A 52 13.82 -13.29 1.27
N ALA A 53 13.35 -12.75 0.14
CA ALA A 53 13.61 -13.34 -1.18
C ALA A 53 15.11 -13.33 -1.53
N LEU A 54 15.83 -12.24 -1.22
CA LEU A 54 17.29 -12.16 -1.40
C LEU A 54 18.04 -13.17 -0.53
N LEU A 55 17.65 -13.32 0.74
CA LEU A 55 18.24 -14.31 1.65
C LEU A 55 17.98 -15.74 1.16
N LEU A 56 16.78 -16.03 0.66
CA LEU A 56 16.45 -17.31 0.03
C LEU A 56 17.35 -17.59 -1.17
N PHE A 57 17.65 -16.59 -1.99
CA PHE A 57 18.55 -16.73 -3.13
C PHE A 57 20.01 -16.96 -2.71
N SER A 58 20.50 -16.27 -1.67
CA SER A 58 21.89 -16.42 -1.22
C SER A 58 22.15 -17.71 -0.42
N CYS A 59 21.17 -18.21 0.35
CA CYS A 59 21.37 -19.34 1.25
C CYS A 59 20.92 -20.70 0.67
N CYS A 60 20.08 -20.72 -0.37
CA CYS A 60 19.48 -21.95 -0.90
C CYS A 60 19.92 -22.30 -2.33
N ASN A 61 19.42 -23.43 -2.83
CA ASN A 61 19.60 -23.82 -4.24
C ASN A 61 19.13 -22.70 -5.19
N PRO A 62 19.85 -22.43 -6.29
CA PRO A 62 19.55 -21.33 -7.21
C PRO A 62 18.14 -21.44 -7.82
N ILE A 63 17.65 -22.66 -8.05
CA ILE A 63 16.29 -22.92 -8.53
C ILE A 63 15.25 -22.42 -7.52
N LEU A 64 15.42 -22.71 -6.23
CA LEU A 64 14.51 -22.28 -5.18
C LEU A 64 14.55 -20.75 -4.99
N GLY A 65 15.72 -20.13 -5.16
CA GLY A 65 15.86 -18.69 -5.10
C GLY A 65 15.07 -17.97 -6.20
N ILE A 66 15.19 -18.41 -7.45
CA ILE A 66 14.40 -17.85 -8.58
C ILE A 66 12.90 -18.04 -8.33
N LEU A 67 12.50 -19.23 -7.87
CA LEU A 67 11.11 -19.53 -7.54
C LEU A 67 10.61 -18.64 -6.38
N GLY A 68 11.46 -18.37 -5.40
CA GLY A 68 11.20 -17.46 -4.28
C GLY A 68 10.95 -16.02 -4.73
N PHE A 69 11.68 -15.51 -5.74
CA PHE A 69 11.40 -14.19 -6.32
C PHE A 69 10.01 -14.12 -6.97
N ILE A 70 9.63 -15.16 -7.73
CA ILE A 70 8.31 -15.21 -8.36
C ILE A 70 7.22 -15.23 -7.29
N VAL A 71 7.40 -16.04 -6.25
CA VAL A 71 6.45 -16.11 -5.12
C VAL A 71 6.36 -14.79 -4.37
N ALA A 72 7.48 -14.12 -4.12
CA ALA A 72 7.53 -12.82 -3.46
C ALA A 72 6.75 -11.76 -4.26
N TYR A 73 6.98 -11.69 -5.58
CA TYR A 73 6.22 -10.81 -6.46
C TYR A 73 4.72 -11.10 -6.41
N GLU A 74 4.36 -12.38 -6.51
CA GLU A 74 2.97 -12.81 -6.54
C GLU A 74 2.26 -12.59 -5.19
N LEU A 75 2.97 -12.77 -4.07
CA LEU A 75 2.49 -12.45 -2.72
C LEU A 75 2.21 -10.94 -2.55
N ILE A 76 3.12 -10.08 -3.01
CA ILE A 76 2.93 -8.62 -2.95
C ILE A 76 1.73 -8.23 -3.82
N ARG A 77 1.69 -8.70 -5.07
CA ARG A 77 0.60 -8.40 -6.01
C ARG A 77 -0.76 -8.83 -5.47
N ARG A 78 -0.86 -10.05 -4.91
CA ARG A 78 -2.11 -10.55 -4.32
C ARG A 78 -2.53 -9.74 -3.09
N SER A 79 -1.56 -9.32 -2.27
CA SER A 79 -1.83 -8.48 -1.10
C SER A 79 -2.37 -7.10 -1.51
N GLU A 80 -1.78 -6.45 -2.51
CA GLU A 80 -2.27 -5.15 -3.02
C GLU A 80 -3.69 -5.22 -3.59
N ILE A 81 -4.03 -6.33 -4.27
CA ILE A 81 -5.39 -6.54 -4.80
C ILE A 81 -6.39 -6.73 -3.66
N LYS A 82 -5.98 -7.40 -2.57
CA LYS A 82 -6.84 -7.65 -1.41
C LYS A 82 -7.12 -6.40 -0.58
N THR A 83 -6.11 -5.58 -0.32
CA THR A 83 -6.26 -4.32 0.43
C THR A 83 -6.94 -3.23 -0.42
N GLY A 84 -7.00 -3.39 -1.75
CA GLY A 84 -7.59 -2.41 -2.66
C GLY A 84 -6.61 -1.32 -3.12
N ASN A 85 -5.39 -1.30 -2.60
CA ASN A 85 -4.33 -0.38 -3.02
C ASN A 85 -3.96 -0.55 -4.50
N TYR A 86 -4.09 -1.76 -5.05
CA TYR A 86 -3.89 -1.98 -6.49
C TYR A 86 -4.85 -1.13 -7.33
N ALA A 87 -6.13 -1.06 -6.94
CA ALA A 87 -7.12 -0.28 -7.66
C ALA A 87 -6.87 1.22 -7.51
N LEU A 88 -6.54 1.67 -6.29
CA LEU A 88 -6.19 3.06 -6.03
C LEU A 88 -5.01 3.52 -6.89
N ARG A 89 -3.94 2.74 -6.98
CA ARG A 89 -2.74 3.13 -7.75
C ARG A 89 -2.94 3.17 -9.25
N ASN A 90 -3.76 2.27 -9.81
CA ASN A 90 -3.93 2.16 -11.27
C ASN A 90 -5.08 3.00 -11.81
N TYR A 91 -6.13 3.24 -11.01
CA TYR A 91 -7.36 3.88 -11.49
C TYR A 91 -7.69 5.21 -10.80
N MET A 92 -7.07 5.53 -9.65
CA MET A 92 -7.31 6.82 -8.99
C MET A 92 -6.37 7.89 -9.57
N PRO A 93 -6.88 9.01 -10.10
CA PRO A 93 -6.04 10.13 -10.49
C PRO A 93 -5.42 10.77 -9.24
N THR A 94 -4.20 11.29 -9.39
CA THR A 94 -3.58 12.10 -8.33
C THR A 94 -4.38 13.37 -8.09
N GLU A 95 -4.34 13.91 -6.87
CA GLU A 95 -5.02 15.18 -6.55
C GLU A 95 -4.59 16.32 -7.46
N GLN A 96 -3.32 16.36 -7.87
CA GLN A 96 -2.84 17.33 -8.86
C GLN A 96 -3.55 17.19 -10.21
N LYS A 97 -3.71 15.95 -10.70
CA LYS A 97 -4.39 15.68 -11.97
C LYS A 97 -5.88 16.00 -11.88
N LYS A 98 -6.53 15.67 -10.77
CA LYS A 98 -7.92 16.03 -10.46
C LYS A 98 -8.09 17.55 -10.38
N ALA A 99 -7.22 18.26 -9.67
CA ALA A 99 -7.25 19.71 -9.54
C ALA A 99 -7.06 20.40 -10.90
N SER A 100 -6.10 19.95 -11.71
CA SER A 100 -5.91 20.48 -13.07
C SER A 100 -7.17 20.30 -13.93
N CYS A 101 -7.81 19.13 -13.87
CA CYS A 101 -9.06 18.84 -14.56
C CYS A 101 -10.19 19.78 -14.10
N LEU A 102 -10.41 19.91 -12.78
CA LEU A 102 -11.43 20.79 -12.22
C LEU A 102 -11.17 22.26 -12.57
N THR A 103 -9.93 22.72 -12.48
CA THR A 103 -9.52 24.07 -12.87
C THR A 103 -9.81 24.33 -14.34
N ALA A 104 -9.55 23.37 -15.23
CA ALA A 104 -9.86 23.53 -16.66
C ALA A 104 -11.36 23.72 -16.93
N PHE A 105 -12.23 23.05 -16.18
CA PHE A 105 -13.69 23.20 -16.30
C PHE A 105 -14.26 24.39 -15.51
N ASN A 106 -13.48 24.98 -14.61
CA ASN A 106 -13.88 26.08 -13.73
C ASN A 106 -13.14 27.39 -14.08
N GLN A 107 -12.97 27.67 -15.37
CA GLN A 107 -12.43 28.93 -15.87
C GLN A 107 -13.58 29.91 -16.09
N PHE A 108 -13.92 30.70 -15.07
CA PHE A 108 -14.88 31.80 -15.20
C PHE A 108 -14.15 33.14 -15.33
N PRO A 109 -14.67 34.07 -16.16
CA PRO A 109 -14.12 35.42 -16.21
C PRO A 109 -14.25 36.06 -14.83
N TYR A 110 -13.22 36.82 -14.45
CA TYR A 110 -13.21 37.54 -13.17
C TYR A 110 -14.37 38.55 -13.13
N THR A 111 -15.21 38.48 -12.09
CA THR A 111 -16.41 39.30 -11.97
C THR A 111 -16.23 40.49 -11.04
N LEU A 112 -17.04 41.54 -11.21
CA LEU A 112 -17.04 42.71 -10.34
C LEU A 112 -17.40 42.35 -8.89
N GLU A 113 -18.27 41.36 -8.69
CA GLU A 113 -18.61 40.85 -7.37
C GLU A 113 -17.39 40.21 -6.69
N GLN A 114 -16.57 39.46 -7.44
CA GLN A 114 -15.31 38.91 -6.92
C GLN A 114 -14.29 40.01 -6.59
N GLU A 115 -14.24 41.08 -7.40
CA GLU A 115 -13.41 42.24 -7.10
C GLU A 115 -13.84 42.92 -5.81
N MET A 116 -15.13 43.19 -5.66
CA MET A 116 -15.68 43.81 -4.46
C MET A 116 -15.46 42.93 -3.23
N VAL A 117 -15.71 41.62 -3.33
CA VAL A 117 -15.49 40.65 -2.24
C VAL A 117 -14.01 40.58 -1.86
N SER A 118 -13.09 40.57 -2.83
CA SER A 118 -11.64 40.59 -2.51
C SER A 118 -11.20 41.86 -1.79
N LYS A 119 -11.85 42.98 -2.07
CA LYS A 119 -11.57 44.28 -1.43
C LYS A 119 -12.22 44.40 -0.04
N MET A 120 -13.38 43.77 0.15
CA MET A 120 -14.18 43.88 1.38
C MET A 120 -13.94 42.74 2.38
N ALA A 121 -13.49 41.56 1.93
CA ALA A 121 -13.20 40.45 2.82
C ALA A 121 -11.84 40.64 3.50
N PRO A 122 -11.76 40.68 4.84
CA PRO A 122 -10.49 40.68 5.55
C PRO A 122 -9.87 39.27 5.50
N ILE A 123 -9.32 38.89 4.35
CA ILE A 123 -8.56 37.65 4.20
C ILE A 123 -7.15 37.93 4.71
N GLN A 124 -6.87 37.53 5.95
CA GLN A 124 -5.51 37.56 6.47
C GLN A 124 -4.68 36.50 5.71
N HIS A 125 -3.82 36.95 4.80
CA HIS A 125 -2.84 36.10 4.11
C HIS A 125 -1.65 35.71 5.00
N THR A 126 -1.68 36.04 6.29
CA THR A 126 -0.65 35.68 7.24
C THR A 126 -0.82 34.23 7.64
N VAL A 127 0.27 33.47 7.50
CA VAL A 127 0.49 32.14 8.08
C VAL A 127 -0.22 32.06 9.42
N SER A 128 -1.11 31.07 9.54
CA SER A 128 -1.89 30.76 10.75
C SER A 128 -1.00 30.93 11.97
N THR A 129 -1.07 32.09 12.61
CA THR A 129 -0.44 32.29 13.91
C THR A 129 -1.20 31.37 14.84
N GLU A 130 -0.51 30.59 15.67
CA GLU A 130 -1.18 29.73 16.65
C GLU A 130 -2.21 30.59 17.39
N ALA A 131 -3.49 30.25 17.21
CA ALA A 131 -4.55 31.03 17.80
C ALA A 131 -4.40 30.95 19.33
N PRO A 132 -4.51 32.06 20.08
CA PRO A 132 -4.35 32.04 21.53
C PRO A 132 -5.51 31.33 22.25
N TYR A 133 -6.47 30.81 21.50
CA TYR A 133 -7.56 30.00 22.01
C TYR A 133 -7.30 28.53 21.68
N VAL A 134 -7.46 27.68 22.69
CA VAL A 134 -7.63 26.24 22.52
C VAL A 134 -9.13 25.97 22.37
N PRO A 135 -9.56 25.11 21.42
CA PRO A 135 -10.95 24.73 21.31
C PRO A 135 -11.39 24.03 22.59
N ILE A 136 -12.30 24.67 23.33
CA ILE A 136 -12.92 24.06 24.51
C ILE A 136 -14.03 23.16 23.97
N LEU A 137 -13.80 21.85 24.01
CA LEU A 137 -14.86 20.90 23.69
C LEU A 137 -15.90 20.97 24.80
N ASP A 138 -17.15 21.19 24.40
CA ASP A 138 -18.28 21.11 25.33
C ASP A 138 -18.49 19.66 25.78
N ASN A 139 -19.26 19.45 26.85
CA ASN A 139 -19.48 18.12 27.38
C ASN A 139 -20.12 17.21 26.31
N ASN A 140 -19.46 16.11 25.99
CA ASN A 140 -19.89 15.20 24.92
C ASN A 140 -21.12 14.35 25.29
N TYR A 141 -21.72 14.50 26.49
CA TYR A 141 -22.92 13.76 26.92
C TYR A 141 -22.87 12.25 26.61
N ASP A 142 -21.75 11.59 26.89
CA ASP A 142 -21.51 10.16 26.56
C ASP A 142 -21.65 9.81 25.07
N ALA A 143 -21.49 10.77 24.16
CA ALA A 143 -21.39 10.52 22.74
C ALA A 143 -20.16 9.63 22.44
N THR A 144 -20.38 8.55 21.71
CA THR A 144 -19.33 7.59 21.35
C THR A 144 -18.27 8.26 20.48
N PRO A 145 -16.96 8.13 20.79
CA PRO A 145 -15.91 8.69 19.96
C PRO A 145 -15.89 8.02 18.59
N ILE A 146 -15.73 8.83 17.53
CA ILE A 146 -15.76 8.41 16.12
C ILE A 146 -14.58 7.47 15.78
N SER A 147 -13.58 7.32 16.66
CA SER A 147 -12.45 6.41 16.46
C SER A 147 -12.70 4.98 16.93
N SER A 148 -13.95 4.58 17.20
CA SER A 148 -14.31 3.25 17.68
C SER A 148 -15.25 2.52 16.73
N SER A 149 -14.82 2.29 15.48
CA SER A 149 -15.32 1.16 14.68
C SER A 149 -14.40 0.85 13.50
N ASN A 150 -13.74 -0.31 13.62
CA ASN A 150 -13.15 -1.19 12.60
C ASN A 150 -12.16 -0.61 11.58
#